data_AF-A0A2V9WGR3-F1
#
_entry.id   AF-A0A2V9WGR3-F1
#
_cell.length_a   1.000
_cell.length_b   1.000
_cell.length_c   1.000
_cell.angle_alpha   90.00
_cell.angle_beta   90.00
_cell.angle_gamma   90.00
#
_symmetry.space_group_name_H-M   'P 1'
#
loop_
_entity.id
_entity.type
_entity.pdbx_description
1 polymer ?
#
loop_
_entity_poly.entity_id
_entity_poly.type
_entity_poly.pdbx_seq_one_letter_code
_entity_poly.pdbx_strand_id
1 'polypeptide(L)'
;MSVSLSSPPQLKSQRRSSLWFWTAFSVCALAAITLFFVPAFIIRPFRHQSTRALFLAVALRQRAPLDSLLAAIAAFLLAFALWRTTTRWRKALLALTLLLVTISAVMARMNYFEWMFHPIAAPGFETEAQSKLDAGEMIMA
;
A
#
# COMPACT_ATOMS: atom_id res chain seq x y z
N MET A 1 -7.87 30.43 -47.70
CA MET A 1 -8.93 29.60 -47.08
C MET A 1 -8.27 28.62 -46.11
N SER A 2 -8.28 28.93 -44.82
CA SER A 2 -7.79 28.04 -43.77
C SER A 2 -8.89 27.05 -43.39
N VAL A 3 -8.74 25.80 -43.78
CA VAL A 3 -9.67 24.72 -43.42
C VAL A 3 -9.51 24.44 -41.91
N SER A 4 -10.46 24.93 -41.12
CA SER A 4 -10.59 24.59 -39.71
C SER A 4 -11.08 23.15 -39.58
N LEU A 5 -10.13 22.22 -39.42
CA LEU A 5 -10.38 20.81 -39.13
C LEU A 5 -10.94 20.67 -37.71
N SER A 6 -12.25 20.88 -37.57
CA SER A 6 -12.99 20.52 -36.36
C SER A 6 -12.91 19.00 -36.18
N SER A 7 -12.11 18.55 -35.22
CA SER A 7 -11.98 17.11 -34.93
C SER A 7 -13.34 16.54 -34.51
N PRO A 8 -13.76 15.38 -35.04
CA PRO A 8 -15.10 14.83 -34.80
C PRO A 8 -15.33 14.53 -33.30
N PRO A 9 -16.55 14.75 -32.79
CA PRO A 9 -16.87 14.62 -31.36
C PRO A 9 -16.61 13.22 -30.79
N GLN A 10 -16.67 12.18 -31.63
CA GLN A 10 -16.45 10.78 -31.25
C GLN A 10 -15.04 10.52 -30.71
N LEU A 11 -13.99 11.08 -31.34
CA LEU A 11 -12.59 10.90 -30.91
C LEU A 11 -12.31 11.48 -29.52
N LYS A 12 -12.96 12.61 -29.19
CA LYS A 12 -12.81 13.26 -27.88
C LYS A 12 -13.43 12.42 -26.76
N SER A 13 -14.59 11.79 -27.01
CA SER A 13 -15.28 10.96 -26.02
C SER A 13 -14.49 9.68 -25.67
N GLN A 14 -13.95 9.00 -26.67
CA GLN A 14 -13.18 7.77 -26.52
C GLN A 14 -11.84 8.01 -25.81
N ARG A 15 -11.19 9.15 -26.09
CA ARG A 15 -9.97 9.57 -25.38
C ARG A 15 -10.26 9.88 -23.91
N ARG A 16 -11.39 10.53 -23.62
CA ARG A 16 -11.80 10.89 -22.26
C ARG A 16 -12.14 9.66 -21.41
N SER A 17 -12.83 8.67 -21.97
CA SER A 17 -13.10 7.40 -21.27
C SER A 17 -11.82 6.63 -20.97
N SER A 18 -10.89 6.55 -21.93
CA SER A 18 -9.59 5.90 -21.71
C SER A 18 -8.78 6.56 -20.59
N LEU A 19 -8.73 7.90 -20.56
CA LEU A 19 -8.06 8.65 -19.48
C LEU A 19 -8.69 8.39 -18.11
N TRP A 20 -10.01 8.23 -18.05
CA TRP A 20 -10.69 7.90 -16.81
C TRP A 20 -10.30 6.51 -16.28
N PHE A 21 -10.23 5.50 -17.14
CA PHE A 21 -9.75 4.16 -16.74
C PHE A 21 -8.31 4.20 -16.22
N TRP A 22 -7.42 4.94 -16.90
CA TRP A 22 -6.03 5.09 -16.45
C TRP A 22 -5.92 5.82 -15.12
N THR A 23 -6.64 6.91 -14.93
CA THR A 23 -6.63 7.68 -13.68
C THR A 23 -7.21 6.86 -12.53
N ALA A 24 -8.35 6.19 -12.73
CA ALA A 24 -8.94 5.29 -11.74
C ALA A 24 -7.96 4.17 -11.36
N PHE A 25 -7.32 3.53 -12.35
CA PHE A 25 -6.31 2.50 -12.11
C PHE A 25 -5.15 3.03 -11.27
N SER A 26 -4.60 4.19 -11.64
CA SER A 26 -3.48 4.80 -10.92
C SER A 26 -3.84 5.16 -9.48
N VAL A 27 -5.05 5.68 -9.23
CA VAL A 27 -5.53 5.99 -7.88
C VAL A 27 -5.68 4.71 -7.04
N CYS A 28 -6.30 3.66 -7.57
CA CYS A 28 -6.44 2.38 -6.88
C CYS A 28 -5.08 1.74 -6.58
N ALA A 29 -4.17 1.73 -7.56
CA ALA A 29 -2.83 1.19 -7.38
C ALA A 29 -2.05 1.98 -6.32
N LEU A 30 -2.07 3.32 -6.39
CA LEU A 30 -1.40 4.17 -5.42
C LEU A 30 -1.98 3.99 -4.01
N ALA A 31 -3.31 3.89 -3.88
CA ALA A 31 -3.96 3.63 -2.60
C ALA A 31 -3.48 2.29 -2.00
N ALA A 32 -3.52 1.20 -2.77
CA ALA A 32 -3.07 -0.11 -2.29
C ALA A 32 -1.59 -0.12 -1.85
N ILE A 33 -0.72 0.57 -2.60
CA ILE A 33 0.71 0.68 -2.29
C ILE A 33 0.94 1.53 -1.04
N THR A 34 0.35 2.72 -0.99
CA THR A 34 0.58 3.67 0.11
C THR A 34 0.02 3.17 1.44
N LEU A 35 -1.11 2.46 1.43
CA LEU A 35 -1.70 1.86 2.64
C LEU A 35 -0.75 0.89 3.35
N PHE A 36 0.18 0.26 2.63
CA PHE A 36 1.24 -0.54 3.24
C PHE A 36 2.50 0.29 3.55
N PHE A 37 3.03 1.02 2.56
CA PHE A 37 4.34 1.65 2.70
C PHE A 37 4.34 2.84 3.68
N VAL A 38 3.27 3.63 3.75
CA VAL A 38 3.18 4.77 4.68
C VAL A 38 3.36 4.32 6.13
N PRO A 39 2.55 3.37 6.67
CA PRO A 39 2.78 2.89 8.03
C PRO A 39 4.13 2.18 8.19
N ALA A 40 4.58 1.40 7.20
CA ALA A 40 5.88 0.72 7.26
C ALA A 40 7.08 1.69 7.37
N PHE A 41 7.02 2.85 6.73
CA PHE A 41 8.08 3.86 6.82
C PHE A 41 7.95 4.80 8.02
N ILE A 42 6.76 4.97 8.59
CA ILE A 42 6.59 5.78 9.80
C ILE A 42 6.97 4.97 11.04
N ILE A 43 6.49 3.73 11.12
CA ILE A 43 6.69 2.85 12.27
C ILE A 43 8.06 2.16 12.12
N ARG A 44 9.11 2.85 12.56
CA ARG A 44 10.49 2.33 12.58
C ARG A 44 11.04 2.23 14.00
N PRO A 45 11.69 1.11 14.37
CA PRO A 45 12.23 0.96 15.70
C PRO A 45 13.40 1.94 15.87
N PHE A 46 13.60 2.45 17.08
CA PHE A 46 14.76 3.28 17.46
C PHE A 46 14.92 4.61 16.72
N ARG A 47 13.87 5.10 16.03
CA ARG A 47 13.85 6.42 15.42
C ARG A 47 12.78 7.28 16.09
N HIS A 48 13.10 8.54 16.36
CA HIS A 48 12.10 9.49 16.87
C HIS A 48 10.95 9.64 15.86
N GLN A 49 9.72 9.45 16.33
CA GLN A 49 8.49 9.58 15.55
C GLN A 49 7.62 10.64 16.21
N SER A 50 7.03 11.53 15.43
CA SER A 50 6.08 12.50 15.99
C SER A 50 4.79 11.79 16.40
N THR A 51 4.18 12.22 17.51
CA THR A 51 2.93 11.63 18.03
C THR A 51 1.83 11.60 16.98
N ARG A 52 1.71 12.67 16.18
CA ARG A 52 0.72 12.77 15.10
C ARG A 52 1.01 11.79 13.96
N ALA A 53 2.27 11.64 13.54
CA ALA A 53 2.62 10.71 12.48
C ALA A 53 2.39 9.26 12.93
N LEU A 54 2.75 8.92 14.17
CA LEU A 54 2.53 7.59 14.73
C LEU A 54 1.02 7.28 14.84
N PHE A 55 0.21 8.22 15.34
CA PHE A 55 -1.23 8.03 15.41
C PHE A 55 -1.85 7.76 14.03
N LEU A 56 -1.47 8.56 13.03
CA LEU A 56 -1.93 8.36 11.65
C LEU A 56 -1.48 7.00 11.10
N ALA A 57 -0.23 6.61 11.32
CA ALA A 57 0.31 5.34 10.85
C ALA A 57 -0.42 4.15 11.47
N VAL A 58 -0.71 4.19 12.78
CA VAL A 58 -1.48 3.13 13.46
C VAL A 58 -2.91 3.06 12.93
N ALA A 59 -3.57 4.21 12.77
CA ALA A 59 -4.94 4.27 12.23
C ALA A 59 -5.02 3.73 10.79
N LEU A 60 -4.07 4.11 9.93
CA LEU A 60 -3.95 3.58 8.56
C LEU A 60 -3.70 2.07 8.59
N ARG A 61 -2.77 1.60 9.42
CA ARG A 61 -2.41 0.19 9.51
C ARG A 61 -3.57 -0.71 9.95
N GLN A 62 -4.47 -0.22 10.82
CA GLN A 62 -5.65 -0.99 11.23
C GLN A 62 -6.64 -1.23 10.08
N ARG A 63 -6.75 -0.27 9.14
CA ARG A 63 -7.68 -0.36 8.00
C ARG A 63 -7.04 -0.93 6.74
N ALA A 64 -5.72 -0.80 6.62
CA ALA A 64 -4.94 -1.21 5.45
C ALA A 64 -5.23 -2.64 4.95
N PRO A 65 -5.44 -3.69 5.78
CA PRO A 65 -5.73 -5.04 5.28
C PRO A 65 -6.94 -5.11 4.33
N LEU A 66 -8.05 -4.48 4.71
CA LEU A 66 -9.28 -4.49 3.93
C LEU A 66 -9.21 -3.46 2.79
N ASP A 67 -8.78 -2.24 3.09
CA ASP A 67 -8.76 -1.14 2.12
C ASP A 67 -7.77 -1.43 0.97
N SER A 68 -6.60 -1.99 1.28
CA SER A 68 -5.61 -2.37 0.25
C SER A 68 -6.09 -3.55 -0.61
N LEU A 69 -6.86 -4.49 -0.04
CA LEU A 69 -7.45 -5.60 -0.79
C LEU A 69 -8.52 -5.09 -1.76
N LEU A 70 -9.43 -4.23 -1.31
CA LEU A 70 -10.46 -3.62 -2.16
C LEU A 70 -9.83 -2.79 -3.28
N ALA A 71 -8.84 -1.97 -2.95
CA ALA A 71 -8.10 -1.18 -3.93
C ALA A 71 -7.34 -2.08 -4.93
N ALA A 72 -6.76 -3.19 -4.47
CA ALA A 72 -6.09 -4.15 -5.35
C ALA A 72 -7.08 -4.81 -6.32
N ILE A 73 -8.23 -5.31 -5.83
CA ILE A 73 -9.27 -5.91 -6.68
C ILE A 73 -9.71 -4.92 -7.77
N ALA A 74 -9.99 -3.67 -7.38
CA ALA A 74 -10.35 -2.62 -8.33
C ALA A 74 -9.24 -2.38 -9.37
N ALA A 75 -7.97 -2.32 -8.94
CA ALA A 75 -6.83 -2.16 -9.84
C ALA A 75 -6.70 -3.33 -10.84
N PHE A 76 -6.94 -4.58 -10.40
CA PHE A 76 -6.93 -5.75 -11.27
C PHE A 76 -8.04 -5.70 -12.33
N LEU A 77 -9.26 -5.35 -11.95
CA LEU A 77 -10.39 -5.21 -12.86
C LEU A 77 -10.13 -4.12 -13.92
N LEU A 78 -9.60 -2.97 -13.49
CA LEU A 78 -9.26 -1.86 -14.38
C LEU A 78 -8.09 -2.21 -15.31
N ALA A 79 -7.05 -2.89 -14.80
CA ALA A 79 -5.94 -3.36 -15.60
C ALA A 79 -6.37 -4.37 -16.66
N PHE A 80 -7.30 -5.28 -16.33
CA PHE A 80 -7.87 -6.23 -17.29
C PHE A 80 -8.62 -5.51 -18.42
N ALA A 81 -9.42 -4.49 -18.08
CA ALA A 81 -10.09 -3.66 -19.08
C ALA A 81 -9.10 -2.90 -19.98
N LEU A 82 -8.01 -2.37 -19.41
CA LEU A 82 -6.95 -1.67 -20.14
C LEU A 82 -6.05 -2.61 -20.97
N TRP A 83 -5.99 -3.90 -20.63
CA TRP A 83 -5.05 -4.85 -21.21
C TRP A 83 -5.23 -4.99 -22.73
N ARG A 84 -6.47 -5.02 -23.22
CA ARG A 84 -6.75 -5.23 -24.66
C ARG A 84 -6.45 -4.00 -25.53
N THR A 85 -6.46 -2.81 -24.95
CA THR A 85 -6.36 -1.53 -25.68
C THR A 85 -4.95 -0.93 -25.66
N THR A 86 -4.00 -1.66 -25.09
CA THR A 86 -2.70 -1.12 -24.67
C THR A 86 -1.52 -1.82 -25.36
N THR A 87 -0.45 -1.05 -25.64
CA THR A 87 0.79 -1.54 -26.28
C THR A 87 1.59 -2.49 -25.37
N ARG A 88 2.50 -3.30 -25.94
CA ARG A 88 3.32 -4.26 -25.18
C ARG A 88 4.09 -3.62 -24.02
N TRP A 89 4.65 -2.43 -24.22
CA TRP A 89 5.41 -1.72 -23.18
C TRP A 89 4.51 -1.30 -22.00
N ARG A 90 3.33 -0.75 -22.30
CA ARG A 90 2.38 -0.36 -21.27
C ARG A 90 1.76 -1.59 -20.56
N LYS A 91 1.63 -2.74 -21.23
CA LYS A 91 1.27 -4.01 -20.57
C LYS A 91 2.33 -4.44 -19.56
N ALA A 92 3.61 -4.30 -19.88
CA ALA A 92 4.69 -4.57 -18.93
C ALA A 92 4.60 -3.64 -17.71
N LEU A 93 4.33 -2.34 -17.92
CA LEU A 93 4.10 -1.39 -16.81
C LEU A 93 2.88 -1.73 -15.96
N LEU A 94 1.76 -2.14 -16.57
CA LEU A 94 0.58 -2.61 -15.86
C LEU A 94 0.91 -3.84 -15.01
N ALA A 95 1.60 -4.83 -15.58
CA ALA A 95 1.99 -6.05 -14.87
C ALA A 95 2.93 -5.75 -13.70
N LEU A 96 3.94 -4.90 -13.88
CA LEU A 96 4.85 -4.48 -12.82
C LEU A 96 4.11 -3.74 -11.69
N THR A 97 3.17 -2.87 -12.06
CA THR A 97 2.34 -2.15 -11.08
C THR A 97 1.45 -3.12 -10.30
N LEU A 98 0.80 -4.07 -10.97
CA LEU A 98 -0.01 -5.10 -10.32
C LEU A 98 0.81 -6.01 -9.40
N LEU A 99 2.05 -6.32 -9.78
CA LEU A 99 2.97 -7.05 -8.91
C LEU A 99 3.21 -6.28 -7.61
N LEU A 100 3.52 -4.97 -7.71
CA LEU A 100 3.75 -4.13 -6.55
C LEU A 100 2.48 -3.96 -5.69
N VAL A 101 1.32 -3.80 -6.32
CA VAL A 101 0.00 -3.78 -5.64
C VAL A 101 -0.25 -5.09 -4.89
N THR A 102 0.05 -6.22 -5.51
CA THR A 102 -0.14 -7.55 -4.91
C THR A 102 0.77 -7.72 -3.70
N ILE A 103 2.05 -7.38 -3.83
CA ILE A 103 3.00 -7.40 -2.72
C ILE A 103 2.50 -6.51 -1.59
N SER A 104 2.07 -5.28 -1.90
CA SER A 104 1.60 -4.32 -0.88
C SER A 104 0.35 -4.83 -0.15
N ALA A 105 -0.64 -5.37 -0.87
CA ALA A 105 -1.84 -5.93 -0.25
C ALA A 105 -1.51 -7.16 0.61
N VAL A 106 -0.57 -8.02 0.18
CA VAL A 106 -0.08 -9.15 0.97
C VAL A 106 0.59 -8.68 2.25
N MET A 107 1.49 -7.73 2.11
CA MET A 107 2.25 -7.16 3.20
C MET A 107 1.40 -6.38 4.19
N ALA A 108 0.30 -5.74 3.76
CA ALA A 108 -0.64 -5.07 4.66
C ALA A 108 -1.36 -6.03 5.62
N ARG A 109 -1.50 -7.31 5.24
CA ARG A 109 -2.11 -8.36 6.07
C ARG A 109 -1.09 -9.10 6.93
N MET A 110 0.17 -9.07 6.53
CA MET A 110 1.26 -9.65 7.30
C MET A 110 1.62 -8.72 8.45
N ASN A 111 1.83 -9.27 9.63
CA ASN A 111 2.22 -8.48 10.77
C ASN A 111 3.72 -8.14 10.64
N TYR A 112 4.05 -7.05 9.95
CA TYR A 112 5.45 -6.64 9.71
C TYR A 112 6.29 -6.52 11.00
N PHE A 113 5.67 -6.34 12.17
CA PHE A 113 6.36 -6.38 13.46
C PHE A 113 7.00 -7.73 13.77
N GLU A 114 6.42 -8.84 13.30
CA GLU A 114 7.01 -10.18 13.46
C GLU A 114 8.28 -10.36 12.64
N TRP A 115 8.53 -9.47 11.66
CA TRP A 115 9.81 -9.43 10.94
C TRP A 115 10.82 -8.55 11.65
N MET A 116 10.36 -7.59 12.43
CA MET A 116 11.20 -6.68 13.21
C MET A 116 11.65 -7.29 14.53
N PHE A 117 10.88 -8.22 15.09
CA PHE A 117 11.12 -8.85 16.38
C PHE A 117 11.05 -10.37 16.25
N HIS A 118 11.95 -11.07 16.95
CA HIS A 118 11.90 -12.53 17.01
C HIS A 118 10.59 -12.99 17.67
N PRO A 119 9.96 -14.08 17.18
CA PRO A 119 8.79 -14.66 17.83
C PRO A 119 9.08 -15.00 19.30
N ILE A 120 8.20 -14.58 20.19
CA ILE A 120 8.28 -14.96 21.61
C ILE A 120 7.54 -16.29 21.76
N ALA A 121 8.27 -17.37 22.05
CA ALA A 121 7.72 -18.72 22.11
C ALA A 121 6.70 -18.91 23.24
N ALA A 122 6.90 -18.22 24.37
CA ALA A 122 6.00 -18.23 25.53
C ALA A 122 5.88 -16.81 26.09
N PRO A 123 4.90 -16.01 25.63
CA PRO A 123 4.62 -14.72 26.26
C PRO A 123 4.09 -14.96 27.67
N GLY A 124 4.84 -14.56 28.69
CA GLY A 124 4.51 -14.75 30.10
C GLY A 124 5.34 -13.86 31.01
N PHE A 125 4.98 -13.86 32.30
CA PHE A 125 5.78 -13.22 33.33
C PHE A 125 6.89 -14.18 33.76
N GLU A 126 8.13 -13.71 33.68
CA GLU A 126 9.27 -14.38 34.28
C GLU A 126 9.47 -13.87 35.70
N THR A 127 9.99 -14.72 36.58
CA THR A 127 10.37 -14.28 37.92
C THR A 127 11.56 -13.33 37.83
N GLU A 128 11.72 -12.44 38.83
CA GLU A 128 12.86 -11.52 38.90
C GLU A 128 14.21 -12.25 38.72
N ALA A 129 14.35 -13.43 39.34
CA ALA A 129 15.56 -14.26 39.27
C ALA A 129 15.86 -14.81 37.86
N GLN A 130 14.88 -14.85 36.96
CA GLN A 130 15.01 -15.30 35.58
C GLN A 130 15.11 -14.12 34.60
N SER A 131 14.94 -12.89 35.09
CA SER A 131 15.13 -11.68 34.32
C SER A 131 16.60 -11.48 33.94
N LYS A 132 16.83 -10.99 32.72
CA LYS A 132 18.16 -10.55 32.27
C LYS A 132 18.46 -9.09 32.64
N LEU A 133 17.53 -8.44 33.34
CA LEU A 133 17.66 -7.05 33.76
C LEU A 133 18.52 -6.98 35.04
N ASP A 134 19.40 -5.98 35.11
CA ASP A 134 20.16 -5.72 36.33
C ASP A 134 19.25 -5.12 37.42
N ALA A 135 19.62 -5.29 38.69
CA ALA A 135 18.82 -4.87 39.85
C ALA A 135 18.49 -3.36 39.92
N GLY A 136 19.16 -2.53 39.11
CA GLY A 136 18.92 -1.09 39.00
C GLY A 136 18.10 -0.68 37.78
N GLU A 137 17.73 -1.61 36.90
CA GLU A 137 17.00 -1.29 35.67
C GLU A 137 15.49 -1.12 35.95
N MET A 138 14.90 -0.13 35.30
CA MET A 138 13.51 0.26 35.54
C MET A 138 12.54 -0.71 34.87
N ILE A 139 11.61 -1.26 35.65
CA ILE A 139 10.52 -2.10 35.18
C ILE A 139 9.27 -1.23 35.00
N MET A 140 8.52 -1.43 33.91
CA MET A 140 7.18 -0.83 33.78
C MET A 140 6.18 -1.70 34.55
N ALA A 141 5.57 -1.12 35.59
CA ALA A 141 4.51 -1.73 36.41
C ALA A 141 3.11 -1.27 35.95
#